data_AF-A0A8H7ABK5-F1
#
_entry.id   AF-A0A8H7ABK5-F1
#
_cell.length_a   1.000
_cell.length_b   1.000
_cell.length_c   1.000
_cell.angle_alpha   90.00
_cell.angle_beta   90.00
_cell.angle_gamma   90.00
#
_symmetry.space_group_name_H-M   'P 1'
#
loop_
_entity.id
_entity.type
_entity.pdbx_description
1 polymer ?
#
loop_
_entity_poly.entity_id
_entity_poly.type
_entity_poly.pdbx_seq_one_letter_code
_entity_poly.pdbx_strand_id
1 'polypeptide(L)'
;MYVRALAGYEKALGPDQTSTLDPVNNLGILYSGQGKLDEAGEMYMRATAGKEKALGPDHTSTLNMVYNFLQRAARRRVPEAHCAVGGC
;
A
#
# COMPACT_ATOMS: atom_id res chain seq x y z
N MET A 1 13.43 8.62 0.45
CA MET A 1 14.28 7.61 1.12
C MET A 1 13.84 6.18 0.83
N TYR A 2 12.55 5.84 0.88
CA TYR A 2 12.07 4.47 0.69
C TYR A 2 12.30 3.86 -0.70
N VAL A 3 12.22 4.63 -1.79
CA VAL A 3 12.50 4.13 -3.15
C VAL A 3 13.92 3.56 -3.29
N ARG A 4 14.90 4.16 -2.59
CA ARG A 4 16.28 3.65 -2.53
C ARG A 4 16.39 2.38 -1.68
N ALA A 5 15.65 2.28 -0.58
CA ALA A 5 15.58 1.07 0.22
C ALA A 5 14.96 -0.07 -0.61
N LEU A 6 13.85 0.18 -1.29
CA LEU A 6 13.14 -0.78 -2.15
C LEU A 6 14.04 -1.31 -3.27
N ALA A 7 14.76 -0.43 -3.97
CA ALA A 7 15.74 -0.84 -4.97
C ALA A 7 16.93 -1.63 -4.36
N GLY A 8 17.34 -1.32 -3.14
CA GLY A 8 18.37 -2.08 -2.41
C GLY A 8 17.90 -3.48 -2.00
N TYR A 9 16.65 -3.59 -1.53
CA TYR A 9 16.04 -4.86 -1.14
C TYR A 9 15.70 -5.74 -2.36
N GLU A 10 15.16 -5.18 -3.45
CA GLU A 10 14.94 -5.89 -4.73
C GLU A 10 16.25 -6.48 -5.28
N LYS A 11 17.36 -5.77 -5.10
CA LYS A 11 18.69 -6.19 -5.57
C LYS A 11 19.38 -7.19 -4.64
N ALA A 12 19.11 -7.15 -3.33
CA ALA A 12 19.76 -7.99 -2.33
C ALA A 12 19.03 -9.31 -2.07
N LEU A 13 17.69 -9.31 -2.11
CA LEU A 13 16.86 -10.44 -1.70
C LEU A 13 16.01 -11.01 -2.84
N GLY A 14 16.02 -10.34 -3.99
CA GLY A 14 15.12 -10.63 -5.12
C GLY A 14 13.76 -9.95 -4.94
N PRO A 15 13.05 -9.65 -6.05
CA PRO A 15 11.74 -8.98 -6.03
C PRO A 15 10.64 -9.83 -5.38
N ASP A 16 10.90 -11.12 -5.16
CA ASP A 16 9.93 -12.11 -4.70
C ASP A 16 10.07 -12.43 -3.19
N GLN A 17 10.79 -11.64 -2.40
CA GLN A 17 10.84 -11.85 -0.95
C GLN A 17 9.85 -10.97 -0.19
N THR A 18 9.03 -11.64 0.63
CA THR A 18 7.95 -11.05 1.43
C THR A 18 8.40 -9.87 2.28
N SER A 19 9.62 -9.94 2.84
CA SER A 19 10.21 -8.91 3.69
C SER A 19 10.50 -7.60 2.95
N THR A 20 10.68 -7.64 1.63
CA THR A 20 10.86 -6.46 0.78
C THR A 20 9.54 -5.71 0.57
N LEU A 21 8.39 -6.40 0.73
CA LEU A 21 7.08 -5.92 0.32
C LEU A 21 6.30 -5.22 1.45
N ASP A 22 6.69 -5.48 2.71
CA ASP A 22 6.15 -4.78 3.88
C ASP A 22 6.48 -3.28 3.94
N PRO A 23 7.72 -2.81 3.63
CA PRO A 23 7.98 -1.37 3.55
C PRO A 23 7.22 -0.68 2.41
N VAL A 24 6.87 -1.40 1.34
CA VAL A 24 6.05 -0.88 0.22
C VAL A 24 4.59 -0.70 0.65
N ASN A 25 4.06 -1.62 1.46
CA ASN A 25 2.76 -1.45 2.11
C ASN A 25 2.71 -0.16 2.94
N ASN A 26 3.73 0.06 3.77
CA ASN A 26 3.80 1.23 4.64
C ASN A 26 3.85 2.54 3.85
N LEU A 27 4.47 2.54 2.66
CA LEU A 27 4.41 3.66 1.74
C LEU A 27 2.99 3.88 1.19
N GLY A 28 2.31 2.83 0.75
CA GLY A 28 0.91 2.91 0.30
C GLY A 28 -0.02 3.46 1.39
N ILE A 29 0.20 3.04 2.64
CA ILE A 29 -0.51 3.55 3.83
C ILE A 29 -0.29 5.05 4.01
N LEU A 30 0.96 5.50 3.88
CA LEU A 30 1.38 6.88 4.10
C LEU A 30 0.88 7.80 2.98
N TYR A 31 0.98 7.38 1.71
CA TYR A 31 0.43 8.12 0.57
C TYR A 31 -1.09 8.22 0.63
N SER A 32 -1.78 7.15 1.04
CA SER A 32 -3.22 7.17 1.27
C SER A 32 -3.61 8.20 2.34
N GLY A 33 -2.84 8.31 3.43
CA GLY A 33 -3.05 9.33 4.47
C GLY A 33 -2.81 10.77 3.98
N GLN A 34 -1.89 10.96 3.03
CA GLN A 34 -1.66 12.25 2.36
C GLN A 34 -2.70 12.56 1.27
N GLY A 35 -3.62 11.63 1.00
CA GLY A 35 -4.61 11.80 -0.03
C GLY A 35 -4.17 11.50 -1.45
N LYS A 36 -2.98 10.93 -1.60
CA LYS A 36 -2.35 10.57 -2.86
C LYS A 36 -2.72 9.13 -3.21
N LEU A 37 -3.98 8.91 -3.59
CA LEU A 37 -4.49 7.56 -3.86
C LEU A 37 -3.82 6.91 -5.08
N ASP A 38 -3.48 7.69 -6.10
CA ASP A 38 -2.83 7.17 -7.31
C ASP A 38 -1.43 6.63 -6.98
N GLU A 39 -0.62 7.42 -6.27
CA GLU A 39 0.71 7.02 -5.79
C GLU A 39 0.61 5.85 -4.79
N ALA A 40 -0.42 5.82 -3.94
CA ALA A 40 -0.67 4.69 -3.05
C ALA A 40 -1.02 3.41 -3.83
N GLY A 41 -1.87 3.52 -4.86
CA GLY A 41 -2.29 2.42 -5.71
C GLY A 41 -1.12 1.77 -6.43
N GLU A 42 -0.19 2.57 -6.96
CA GLU A 42 1.04 2.05 -7.57
C GLU A 42 1.89 1.23 -6.58
N MET A 43 2.05 1.71 -5.35
CA MET A 43 2.79 0.99 -4.31
C MET A 43 2.10 -0.33 -3.93
N TYR A 44 0.78 -0.31 -3.77
CA TYR A 44 0.00 -1.50 -3.47
C TYR A 44 0.01 -2.52 -4.61
N MET A 45 -0.13 -2.09 -5.87
CA MET A 45 -0.07 -2.99 -7.03
C MET A 45 1.29 -3.69 -7.13
N ARG A 46 2.38 -2.94 -7.01
CA ARG A 46 3.73 -3.49 -7.07
C ARG A 46 3.98 -4.51 -5.96
N ALA A 47 3.50 -4.21 -4.76
CA ALA A 47 3.70 -5.07 -3.61
C ALA A 47 2.80 -6.32 -3.64
N THR A 48 1.60 -6.20 -4.19
CA THR A 48 0.68 -7.35 -4.38
C THR A 48 1.23 -8.30 -5.44
N ALA A 49 1.71 -7.79 -6.58
CA ALA A 49 2.32 -8.61 -7.62
C ALA A 49 3.56 -9.37 -7.10
N GLY A 50 4.39 -8.72 -6.26
CA GLY A 50 5.51 -9.39 -5.61
C GLY A 50 5.08 -10.50 -4.64
N LYS A 51 4.04 -10.27 -3.82
CA LYS A 51 3.58 -11.27 -2.84
C LYS A 51 2.87 -12.44 -3.51
N GLU A 52 2.11 -12.18 -4.57
CA GLU A 52 1.46 -13.20 -5.38
C GLU A 52 2.48 -14.13 -6.05
N LYS A 53 3.57 -13.58 -6.58
CA LYS A 53 4.65 -14.37 -7.19
C LYS A 53 5.47 -15.16 -6.16
N ALA A 54 5.64 -14.61 -4.96
CA ALA A 54 6.41 -15.20 -3.87
C ALA A 54 5.68 -16.33 -3.13
N LEU A 55 4.40 -16.11 -2.82
CA LEU A 55 3.63 -16.90 -1.86
C LEU A 55 2.33 -17.45 -2.45
N GLY A 56 1.93 -16.97 -3.62
CA GLY A 56 0.64 -17.27 -4.24
C GLY A 56 -0.45 -16.22 -3.92
N PRO A 57 -1.51 -16.19 -4.75
CA PRO A 57 -2.62 -15.25 -4.59
C PRO A 57 -3.45 -15.50 -3.31
N ASP A 58 -3.57 -16.76 -2.89
CA ASP A 58 -4.38 -17.16 -1.72
C ASP A 58 -3.65 -17.00 -0.38
N HIS A 59 -2.38 -16.58 -0.40
CA HIS A 59 -1.63 -16.42 0.84
C HIS A 59 -2.18 -15.23 1.66
N THR A 60 -2.35 -15.44 2.97
CA THR A 60 -2.90 -14.43 3.90
C THR A 60 -2.19 -13.07 3.79
N SER A 61 -0.87 -13.07 3.56
CA SER A 61 -0.10 -11.83 3.38
C SER A 61 -0.44 -11.05 2.11
N THR A 62 -0.81 -11.74 1.02
CA THR A 62 -1.28 -11.13 -0.23
C THR A 62 -2.67 -10.55 -0.03
N LEU A 63 -3.57 -11.33 0.58
CA LEU A 63 -4.93 -10.88 0.92
C LEU A 63 -4.92 -9.65 1.84
N ASN A 64 -4.03 -9.62 2.84
CA ASN A 64 -3.92 -8.48 3.75
C ASN A 64 -3.47 -7.20 3.03
N MET A 65 -2.62 -7.31 1.99
CA MET A 65 -2.22 -6.16 1.17
C MET A 65 -3.39 -5.56 0.40
N VAL A 66 -4.13 -6.43 -0.30
CA VAL A 66 -5.32 -6.03 -1.06
C VAL A 66 -6.39 -5.46 -0.12
N TYR A 67 -6.59 -6.07 1.04
CA TYR A 67 -7.53 -5.59 2.05
C TYR A 67 -7.17 -4.17 2.55
N ASN A 68 -5.90 -3.92 2.88
CA ASN A 68 -5.43 -2.61 3.32
C ASN A 68 -5.63 -1.54 2.23
N PHE A 69 -5.37 -1.88 0.97
CA PHE A 69 -5.63 -0.98 -0.16
C PHE A 69 -7.12 -0.67 -0.33
N LEU A 70 -7.96 -1.71 -0.41
CA LEU A 70 -9.39 -1.56 -0.61
C LEU A 70 -10.05 -0.78 0.53
N GLN A 71 -9.67 -1.06 1.78
CA GLN A 71 -10.18 -0.34 2.94
C GLN A 71 -9.86 1.16 2.87
N ARG A 72 -8.65 1.51 2.41
CA ARG A 72 -8.19 2.89 2.27
C ARG A 72 -8.81 3.62 1.10
N ALA A 73 -8.94 2.94 -0.05
CA ALA A 73 -9.67 3.46 -1.19
C ALA A 73 -11.15 3.70 -0.85
N ALA A 74 -11.76 2.81 -0.04
CA ALA A 74 -13.13 2.96 0.43
C ALA A 74 -13.30 4.09 1.46
N ARG A 75 -12.36 4.29 2.38
CA ARG A 75 -12.40 5.39 3.37
C ARG A 75 -12.43 6.77 2.74
N ARG A 76 -11.82 6.96 1.57
CA ARG A 76 -11.90 8.23 0.81
C ARG A 76 -13.18 8.39 -0.02
N ARG A 77 -13.91 7.30 -0.24
CA ARG A 77 -15.22 7.32 -0.93
C ARG A 77 -16.35 7.73 0.01
N VAL A 78 -16.10 7.69 1.32
CA VAL A 78 -16.90 8.43 2.29
C VAL A 78 -16.34 9.85 2.23
N PRO A 79 -17.00 10.81 1.55
CA PRO A 79 -16.63 12.20 1.77
C PRO A 79 -16.73 12.41 3.27
N GLU A 80 -15.63 12.80 3.88
CA GLU A 80 -15.68 13.41 5.18
C GLU A 80 -16.57 14.65 5.01
N ALA A 81 -17.88 14.46 5.20
CA ALA A 81 -18.75 15.45 5.77
C ALA A 81 -18.26 15.65 7.21
N HIS A 82 -17.03 16.15 7.35
CA HIS A 82 -16.68 17.04 8.42
C HIS A 82 -17.61 18.22 8.22
N CYS A 83 -18.82 18.09 8.79
CA CYS A 83 -19.66 19.23 9.11
C CYS A 83 -18.73 20.32 9.61
N ALA A 84 -18.80 21.46 8.93
CA ALA A 84 -18.37 22.74 9.44
C ALA A 84 -19.10 23.00 10.77
N VAL A 85 -18.61 22.41 11.86
CA VAL A 85 -18.98 22.81 13.22
C VAL A 85 -17.96 23.85 13.64
N GLY A 86 -18.13 25.05 13.11
CA GLY A 86 -17.23 26.16 13.39
C GLY A 86 -17.47 27.39 12.53
N GLY A 87 -18.53 28.13 12.83
CA GLY A 87 -18.63 29.57 12.52
C GLY A 87 -19.50 29.94 11.33
N CYS A 88 -20.78 30.21 11.61
CA CYS A 88 -21.50 31.36 11.08
C CYS A 88 -22.03 32.14 12.27
#